data_AF-A0A1J5MUZ0-F1
#
_entry.id   AF-A0A1J5MUZ0-F1
#
_cell.length_a   1.000
_cell.length_b   1.000
_cell.length_c   1.000
_cell.angle_alpha   90.00
_cell.angle_beta   90.00
_cell.angle_gamma   90.00
#
_symmetry.space_group_name_H-M   'P 1'
#
loop_
_entity.id
_entity.type
_entity.pdbx_description
1 polymer ?
#
loop_
_entity_poly.entity_id
_entity_poly.type
_entity_poly.pdbx_seq_one_letter_code
_entity_poly.pdbx_strand_id
1 'polypeptide(L)'
;MTREDESKSGDKRLSDDINVLEAEVAQLTLELERTKHAVRRLRDEEDPAKGVYRHEEIFRAQQDKLRLDVEIQFRTNKINRIKLGIGDMEPSEGVKNGFLF
;
A
#
# COMPACT_ATOMS: atom_id res chain seq x y z
N MET A 1 19.92 -26.68 32.64
CA MET A 1 18.52 -26.44 32.22
C MET A 1 18.60 -25.49 31.05
N THR A 2 18.45 -26.04 29.85
CA THR A 2 18.65 -25.37 28.56
C THR A 2 17.55 -24.35 28.32
N ARG A 3 17.96 -23.19 27.81
CA ARG A 3 17.15 -21.99 27.56
C ARG A 3 16.59 -22.01 26.12
N GLU A 4 16.24 -23.20 25.64
CA GLU A 4 15.97 -23.46 24.21
C GLU A 4 14.49 -23.73 23.90
N ASP A 5 13.63 -23.88 24.90
CA ASP A 5 12.25 -24.34 24.68
C ASP A 5 11.16 -23.27 24.68
N GLU A 6 11.48 -21.98 24.85
CA GLU A 6 10.45 -20.92 24.85
C GLU A 6 10.23 -20.23 23.49
N SER A 7 10.92 -20.63 22.42
CA SER A 7 10.75 -20.04 21.08
C SER A 7 9.66 -20.72 20.24
N LYS A 8 8.64 -21.30 20.88
CA LYS A 8 7.39 -21.70 20.23
C LYS A 8 6.27 -20.70 20.51
N SER A 9 6.53 -19.41 20.29
CA SER A 9 5.43 -18.45 20.10
C SER A 9 5.02 -18.48 18.63
N GLY A 10 4.32 -19.54 18.26
CA GLY A 10 3.73 -19.75 16.94
C GLY A 10 2.47 -18.91 16.73
N ASP A 11 2.46 -17.66 17.18
CA ASP A 11 1.43 -16.72 16.77
C ASP A 11 1.93 -16.07 15.49
N LYS A 12 1.73 -16.77 14.37
CA LYS A 12 2.00 -16.25 13.03
C LYS A 12 1.10 -15.03 12.89
N ARG A 13 1.65 -13.85 13.21
CA ARG A 13 0.91 -12.59 13.13
C ARG A 13 0.28 -12.57 11.75
N LEU A 14 -1.04 -12.48 11.69
CA LEU A 14 -1.78 -12.46 10.41
C LEU A 14 -1.24 -11.37 9.46
N SER A 15 -0.61 -10.33 10.04
CA SER A 15 0.11 -9.27 9.33
C SER A 15 1.27 -9.74 8.45
N ASP A 16 1.78 -10.95 8.66
CA ASP A 16 2.97 -11.49 7.99
C ASP A 16 2.63 -12.72 7.13
N ASP A 17 1.33 -13.01 6.97
CA ASP A 17 0.90 -14.02 6.00
C ASP A 17 0.92 -13.41 4.60
N ILE A 18 1.85 -13.90 3.77
CA ILE A 18 1.99 -13.47 2.37
C ILE A 18 0.65 -13.60 1.62
N ASN A 19 -0.14 -14.64 1.88
CA ASN A 19 -1.40 -14.83 1.16
C ASN A 19 -2.43 -13.75 1.52
N VAL A 20 -2.44 -13.30 2.78
CA VAL A 20 -3.31 -12.21 3.24
C VAL A 20 -2.87 -10.90 2.59
N LEU A 21 -1.56 -10.60 2.63
CA LEU A 21 -1.01 -9.40 2.00
C LEU A 21 -1.24 -9.37 0.48
N GLU A 22 -1.12 -10.51 -0.21
CA GLU A 22 -1.39 -10.62 -1.64
C GLU A 22 -2.89 -10.41 -1.96
N ALA A 23 -3.79 -10.94 -1.14
CA ALA A 23 -5.22 -10.68 -1.27
C ALA A 23 -5.57 -9.20 -1.05
N GLU A 24 -4.96 -8.56 -0.05
CA GLU A 24 -5.13 -7.13 0.22
C GLU A 24 -4.59 -6.27 -0.93
N VAL A 25 -3.42 -6.59 -1.48
CA VAL A 25 -2.88 -5.91 -2.67
C VAL A 25 -3.82 -6.03 -3.85
N ALA A 26 -4.41 -7.21 -4.09
CA ALA A 26 -5.37 -7.41 -5.17
C ALA A 26 -6.64 -6.55 -4.98
N GLN A 27 -7.16 -6.47 -3.75
CA GLN A 27 -8.31 -5.63 -3.43
C GLN A 27 -8.00 -4.14 -3.63
N LEU A 28 -6.88 -3.66 -3.09
CA LEU A 28 -6.45 -2.28 -3.23
C LEU A 28 -6.19 -1.90 -4.70
N THR A 29 -5.65 -2.83 -5.49
CA THR A 29 -5.43 -2.62 -6.93
C THR A 29 -6.76 -2.48 -7.67
N LEU A 30 -7.77 -3.29 -7.32
CA LEU A 30 -9.11 -3.14 -7.89
C LEU A 30 -9.74 -1.79 -7.53
N GLU A 31 -9.59 -1.34 -6.27
CA GLU A 31 -10.06 -0.02 -5.82
C GLU A 31 -9.34 1.13 -6.51
N LEU A 32 -8.03 0.99 -6.76
CA LEU A 32 -7.22 1.95 -7.49
C LEU A 32 -7.74 2.12 -8.92
N GLU A 33 -7.99 1.02 -9.63
CA GLU A 33 -8.53 1.08 -10.98
C GLU A 33 -9.94 1.70 -11.01
N ARG A 34 -10.80 1.35 -10.05
CA ARG A 34 -12.11 2.01 -9.88
C ARG A 34 -11.97 3.51 -9.67
N THR A 35 -11.04 3.94 -8.83
CA THR A 35 -10.77 5.37 -8.56
C THR A 35 -10.27 6.08 -9.82
N LYS A 36 -9.37 5.46 -10.59
CA LYS A 36 -8.92 6.00 -11.90
C LYS A 36 -10.08 6.16 -12.88
N HIS A 37 -10.98 5.18 -12.96
CA HIS A 37 -12.19 5.28 -13.77
C HIS A 37 -13.13 6.39 -13.29
N ALA A 38 -13.29 6.55 -11.96
CA ALA A 38 -14.10 7.62 -11.39
C ALA A 38 -13.53 9.00 -11.73
N VAL A 39 -12.21 9.20 -11.64
CA VAL A 39 -11.54 10.45 -12.05
C VAL A 39 -11.80 10.75 -13.52
N ARG A 40 -11.69 9.77 -14.42
CA ARG A 40 -11.98 9.95 -15.85
C ARG A 40 -13.43 10.36 -16.06
N ARG A 41 -14.37 9.64 -15.47
CA ARG A 41 -15.80 9.95 -15.55
C ARG A 41 -16.12 11.36 -15.05
N LEU A 42 -15.57 11.76 -13.90
CA LEU A 42 -15.79 13.10 -13.35
C LEU A 42 -15.28 14.20 -14.27
N ARG A 43 -14.18 13.97 -15.00
CA ARG A 43 -13.65 14.90 -16.00
C ARG A 43 -14.51 14.95 -17.25
N ASP A 44 -15.05 13.81 -17.68
CA ASP A 44 -15.95 13.73 -18.85
C ASP A 44 -17.32 14.37 -18.55
N GLU A 45 -17.73 14.41 -17.28
CA GLU A 45 -18.94 15.07 -16.80
C GLU A 45 -18.80 16.60 -16.64
N GLU A 46 -17.57 17.14 -16.69
CA GLU A 46 -17.36 18.59 -16.64
C GLU A 46 -17.85 19.23 -17.95
N ASP A 47 -18.73 20.22 -17.83
CA ASP A 47 -19.20 21.03 -18.93
C ASP A 47 -18.97 22.51 -18.58
N PRO A 48 -17.80 23.06 -18.92
CA PRO A 48 -17.48 24.46 -18.64
C PRO A 48 -18.46 25.44 -19.30
N ALA A 49 -19.04 25.08 -20.45
CA ALA A 49 -20.00 25.92 -21.16
C ALA A 49 -21.35 26.02 -20.42
N LYS A 50 -21.70 25.00 -19.64
CA LYS A 50 -22.87 25.00 -18.74
C LYS A 50 -22.52 25.33 -17.28
N GLY A 51 -21.26 25.67 -16.99
CA GLY A 51 -20.80 25.97 -15.63
C GLY A 51 -20.72 24.76 -14.69
N VAL A 52 -20.69 23.54 -15.24
CA VAL A 52 -20.57 22.31 -14.45
C VAL A 52 -19.10 21.99 -14.25
N TYR A 53 -18.63 22.14 -13.01
CA TYR A 53 -17.26 21.83 -12.59
C TYR A 53 -17.27 20.81 -11.47
N ARG A 54 -16.33 19.85 -11.50
CA ARG A 54 -16.20 18.75 -10.54
C ARG A 54 -14.82 18.75 -9.87
N HIS A 55 -14.22 19.92 -9.75
CA HIS A 55 -12.86 20.10 -9.27
C HIS A 55 -12.62 19.51 -7.88
N GLU A 56 -13.58 19.67 -6.95
CA GLU A 56 -13.46 19.12 -5.60
C GLU A 56 -13.51 17.58 -5.61
N GLU A 57 -14.45 16.99 -6.35
CA GLU A 57 -14.57 15.55 -6.46
C GLU A 57 -13.35 14.92 -7.15
N ILE A 58 -12.85 15.56 -8.22
CA ILE A 58 -11.63 15.14 -8.91
C ILE A 58 -10.43 15.20 -7.98
N PHE A 59 -10.28 16.28 -7.21
CA PHE A 59 -9.17 16.45 -6.28
C PHE A 59 -9.19 15.38 -5.17
N ARG A 60 -10.34 15.13 -4.55
CA ARG A 60 -10.50 14.06 -3.55
C ARG A 60 -10.17 12.69 -4.12
N ALA A 61 -10.69 12.38 -5.31
CA ALA A 61 -10.41 11.11 -5.98
C ALA A 61 -8.92 10.95 -6.35
N GLN A 62 -8.20 12.03 -6.65
CA GLN A 62 -6.76 12.00 -6.86
C GLN A 62 -5.97 11.77 -5.56
N GLN A 63 -6.42 12.35 -4.45
CA GLN A 63 -5.83 12.06 -3.13
C GLN A 63 -6.02 10.59 -2.75
N ASP A 64 -7.22 10.05 -2.97
CA ASP A 64 -7.51 8.64 -2.72
C ASP A 64 -6.67 7.72 -3.60
N LYS A 65 -6.50 8.08 -4.88
CA LYS A 65 -5.58 7.36 -5.77
C LYS A 65 -4.18 7.30 -5.19
N LEU A 66 -3.63 8.42 -4.71
CA LEU A 66 -2.29 8.48 -4.13
C LEU A 66 -2.20 7.63 -2.85
N ARG A 67 -3.21 7.70 -1.98
CA ARG A 67 -3.29 6.87 -0.78
C ARG A 67 -3.25 5.39 -1.13
N LEU A 68 -4.05 4.95 -2.10
CA LEU A 68 -4.11 3.56 -2.55
C LEU A 68 -2.77 3.10 -3.17
N ASP A 69 -2.15 3.93 -4.01
CA ASP A 69 -0.83 3.65 -4.60
C ASP A 69 0.23 3.38 -3.52
N VAL A 70 0.27 4.21 -2.47
CA VAL A 70 1.20 4.07 -1.35
C VAL A 70 0.90 2.80 -0.53
N GLU A 71 -0.37 2.53 -0.24
CA GLU A 71 -0.82 1.38 0.55
C GLU A 71 -0.49 0.04 -0.13
N ILE A 72 -0.58 -0.01 -1.46
CA ILE A 72 -0.12 -1.13 -2.30
C ILE A 72 1.40 -1.29 -2.21
N GLN A 73 2.17 -0.19 -2.29
CA GLN A 73 3.63 -0.23 -2.18
C GLN A 73 4.08 -0.75 -0.82
N PHE A 74 3.47 -0.30 0.27
CA PHE A 74 3.78 -0.78 1.61
C PHE A 74 3.60 -2.29 1.75
N ARG A 75 2.46 -2.84 1.29
CA ARG A 75 2.22 -4.30 1.32
C ARG A 75 3.15 -5.07 0.41
N THR A 76 3.41 -4.56 -0.80
CA THR A 76 4.34 -5.21 -1.74
C THR A 76 5.74 -5.26 -1.15
N ASN A 77 6.21 -4.15 -0.55
CA ASN A 77 7.49 -4.10 0.14
C ASN A 77 7.52 -5.05 1.34
N LYS A 78 6.41 -5.17 2.08
CA LYS A 78 6.30 -6.12 3.19
C LYS A 78 6.40 -7.57 2.70
N ILE A 79 5.66 -7.94 1.65
CA ILE A 79 5.77 -9.26 1.01
C ILE A 79 7.22 -9.54 0.60
N ASN A 80 7.88 -8.57 -0.03
CA ASN A 80 9.28 -8.71 -0.46
C ASN A 80 10.23 -8.91 0.72
N ARG A 81 10.06 -8.17 1.82
CA ARG A 81 10.86 -8.35 3.05
C ARG A 81 10.68 -9.74 3.65
N ILE A 82 9.44 -10.21 3.76
CA ILE A 82 9.12 -11.56 4.25
C ILE A 82 9.76 -12.62 3.34
N LYS A 83 9.64 -12.47 2.01
CA LYS A 83 10.25 -13.39 1.02
C LYS A 83 11.79 -13.40 1.11
N LEU A 84 12.41 -12.27 1.48
CA LEU A 84 13.86 -12.17 1.70
C LEU A 84 14.32 -12.65 3.08
N GLY A 85 13.40 -13.03 3.98
CA GLY A 85 13.74 -13.42 5.35
C GLY A 85 14.20 -12.26 6.23
N ILE A 86 13.96 -11.01 5.81
CA ILE A 86 14.26 -9.82 6.61
C ILE A 86 13.08 -9.60 7.56
N GLY A 87 13.24 -10.03 8.81
CA GLY A 87 12.23 -9.81 9.85
C GLY A 87 12.07 -8.33 10.20
N ASP A 88 10.88 -7.94 10.65
CA ASP A 88 10.48 -6.56 10.98
C ASP A 88 11.27 -5.90 12.15
N MET A 89 12.36 -6.52 12.64
CA MET A 89 13.03 -6.15 13.90
C MET A 89 14.52 -5.84 13.79
N GLU A 90 15.02 -5.47 12.61
CA GLU A 90 16.31 -4.79 12.50
C GLU A 90 16.04 -3.46 11.79
N PRO A 91 16.02 -2.29 12.48
CA PRO A 91 16.22 -1.05 11.76
C PRO A 91 17.54 -1.25 11.01
N SER A 92 17.48 -1.27 9.67
CA SER A 92 18.66 -1.17 8.83
C SER A 92 19.53 -0.13 9.51
N GLU A 93 20.73 -0.49 9.97
CA GLU A 93 21.74 0.50 10.29
C GLU A 93 21.78 1.39 9.06
N GLY A 94 21.20 2.59 9.17
CA GLY A 94 20.95 3.43 8.01
C GLY A 94 22.24 3.52 7.23
N VAL A 95 22.15 3.54 5.90
CA VAL A 95 23.33 3.72 5.05
C VAL A 95 24.11 4.90 5.64
N LYS A 96 25.23 4.60 6.33
CA LYS A 96 26.00 5.60 7.08
C LYS A 96 26.57 6.68 6.15
N ASN A 97 26.47 6.46 4.83
CA ASN A 97 26.95 7.32 3.76
C ASN A 97 25.89 7.47 2.64
N GLY A 98 24.94 8.39 2.82
CA GLY A 98 24.33 9.09 1.69
C GLY A 98 22.87 8.74 1.36
N PHE A 99 22.07 9.80 1.18
CA PHE A 99 20.79 9.78 0.49
C PHE A 99 21.04 9.52 -1.00
N LEU A 100 20.47 8.46 -1.58
CA LEU A 100 20.23 8.40 -3.01
C LEU A 100 18.89 9.09 -3.28
N PHE A 101 18.95 10.26 -3.91
CA PHE A 101 17.83 10.85 -4.64
C PHE A 101 17.67 10.14 -5.99
#